data_AF-A0A959MB53-F1
#
_entry.id   AF-A0A959MB53-F1
#
_cell.length_a   1.000
_cell.length_b   1.000
_cell.length_c   1.000
_cell.angle_alpha   90.00
_cell.angle_beta   90.00
_cell.angle_gamma   90.00
#
_symmetry.space_group_name_H-M   'P 1'
#
loop_
_entity.id
_entity.type
_entity.pdbx_description
1 polymer ?
#
loop_
_entity_poly.entity_id
_entity_poly.type
_entity_poly.pdbx_seq_one_letter_code
_entity_poly.pdbx_strand_id
1 'polypeptide(L)'
;DPDSKHAQPGQQLGSGDVGYTIPAEFDTTLFHKKGALAAARQGDQVNPLKASSGCQFYIVQGKKWTDQDLDMISMQNGIYFSPAKREIYKTIGGTPFLDMNYTVFGEVESGLDVVDKIASVPKAPGDRPIGDVHMYMELVK
;
A
#
# COMPACT_ATOMS: atom_id res chain seq x y z
N ASP A 1 10.99 -7.12 1.80
CA ASP A 1 11.43 -8.50 1.55
C ASP A 1 12.95 -8.48 1.33
N PRO A 2 13.75 -9.00 2.26
CA PRO A 2 15.21 -9.01 2.16
C PRO A 2 15.74 -9.77 0.94
N ASP A 3 14.99 -10.77 0.47
CA ASP A 3 15.38 -11.64 -0.65
C ASP A 3 15.32 -10.89 -1.99
N SER A 4 14.60 -9.77 -2.05
CA SER A 4 14.45 -8.95 -3.27
C SER A 4 15.73 -8.27 -3.73
N LYS A 5 16.71 -8.04 -2.84
CA LYS A 5 17.88 -7.20 -3.12
C LYS A 5 18.80 -7.77 -4.21
N HIS A 6 18.88 -9.09 -4.30
CA HIS A 6 19.74 -9.82 -5.24
C HIS A 6 18.95 -10.89 -6.02
N ALA A 7 17.64 -10.68 -6.16
CA ALA A 7 16.76 -11.62 -6.83
C ALA A 7 17.19 -11.86 -8.28
N GLN A 8 17.11 -13.11 -8.72
CA GLN A 8 17.34 -13.45 -10.11
C GLN A 8 16.12 -13.05 -10.96
N PRO A 9 16.30 -12.80 -12.28
CA PRO A 9 15.18 -12.54 -13.17
C PRO A 9 14.12 -13.64 -13.09
N GLY A 10 12.86 -13.25 -12.87
CA GLY A 10 11.73 -14.19 -12.73
C GLY A 10 11.62 -14.92 -11.39
N GLN A 11 12.53 -14.70 -10.44
CA GLN A 11 12.41 -15.27 -9.10
C GLN A 11 11.12 -14.79 -8.41
N GLN A 12 10.34 -15.71 -7.85
CA GLN A 12 9.17 -15.34 -7.06
C GLN A 12 9.60 -14.70 -5.73
N LEU A 13 8.98 -13.58 -5.38
CA LEU A 13 9.26 -12.80 -4.16
C LEU A 13 7.95 -12.54 -3.39
N GLY A 14 8.07 -11.93 -2.20
CA GLY A 14 6.96 -11.55 -1.34
C GLY A 14 6.86 -12.40 -0.06
N SER A 15 7.68 -13.45 0.06
CA SER A 15 7.70 -14.34 1.21
C SER A 15 8.84 -14.06 2.19
N GLY A 16 9.81 -13.23 1.83
CA GLY A 16 10.93 -12.92 2.72
C GLY A 16 10.51 -12.02 3.87
N ASP A 17 11.10 -12.28 5.04
CA ASP A 17 10.80 -11.63 6.31
C ASP A 17 12.08 -11.32 7.11
N VAL A 18 11.97 -10.42 8.09
CA VAL A 18 13.07 -10.00 8.98
C VAL A 18 12.98 -10.58 10.40
N GLY A 19 12.04 -11.50 10.64
CA GLY A 19 11.90 -12.22 11.91
C GLY A 19 11.15 -11.44 13.00
N TYR A 20 10.58 -10.29 12.67
CA TYR A 20 9.75 -9.50 13.58
C TYR A 20 8.64 -8.75 12.83
N THR A 21 7.58 -8.44 13.59
CA THR A 21 6.50 -7.56 13.16
C THR A 21 6.49 -6.29 14.01
N ILE A 22 5.79 -5.27 13.52
CA ILE A 22 5.56 -4.01 14.23
C ILE A 22 4.07 -3.95 14.59
N PRO A 23 3.67 -3.61 15.82
CA PRO A 23 2.26 -3.45 16.18
C PRO A 23 1.50 -2.55 15.19
N ALA A 24 0.20 -2.81 15.00
CA ALA A 24 -0.62 -1.96 14.14
C ALA A 24 -0.75 -0.55 14.72
N GLU A 25 -0.55 0.48 13.90
CA GLU A 25 -0.63 1.89 14.29
C GLU A 25 -1.68 2.58 13.42
N PHE A 26 -2.96 2.32 13.72
CA PHE A 26 -4.05 2.89 12.94
C PHE A 26 -4.39 4.31 13.39
N ASP A 27 -4.29 5.26 12.47
CA ASP A 27 -4.68 6.66 12.66
C ASP A 27 -5.79 7.00 11.67
N THR A 28 -6.86 7.63 12.13
CA THR A 28 -8.00 7.99 11.25
C THR A 28 -7.68 9.13 10.27
N THR A 29 -6.64 9.91 10.58
CA THR A 29 -6.13 11.02 9.76
C THR A 29 -5.17 10.54 8.67
N LEU A 30 -4.57 9.36 8.82
CA LEU A 30 -3.70 8.72 7.83
C LEU A 30 -4.47 7.63 7.10
N PHE A 31 -4.52 7.70 5.77
CA PHE A 31 -5.39 6.82 4.99
C PHE A 31 -4.84 6.54 3.61
N HIS A 32 -5.39 5.52 2.96
CA HIS A 32 -4.86 4.96 1.72
C HIS A 32 -5.24 5.79 0.50
N LYS A 33 -5.02 7.11 0.53
CA LYS A 33 -5.06 7.96 -0.67
C LYS A 33 -3.92 7.58 -1.61
N LYS A 34 -4.06 7.88 -2.90
CA LYS A 34 -2.96 7.73 -3.86
C LYS A 34 -1.71 8.47 -3.35
N GLY A 35 -0.56 7.80 -3.40
CA GLY A 35 0.71 8.25 -2.86
C GLY A 35 0.97 7.86 -1.41
N ALA A 36 0.00 7.32 -0.67
CA ALA A 36 0.24 6.85 0.70
C ALA A 36 1.27 5.71 0.73
N LEU A 37 2.23 5.79 1.66
CA LEU A 37 3.19 4.75 1.97
C LEU A 37 2.67 3.95 3.18
N ALA A 38 2.47 2.66 3.00
CA ALA A 38 1.84 1.80 4.00
C ALA A 38 2.55 0.46 4.13
N ALA A 39 2.46 -0.13 5.31
CA ALA A 39 3.08 -1.41 5.61
C ALA A 39 2.21 -2.57 5.13
N ALA A 40 2.83 -3.56 4.47
CA ALA A 40 2.17 -4.82 4.17
C ALA A 40 2.05 -5.67 5.44
N ARG A 41 1.20 -6.70 5.39
CA ARG A 41 1.08 -7.70 6.47
C ARG A 41 0.47 -8.98 5.94
N GLN A 42 0.59 -10.05 6.72
CA GLN A 42 -0.19 -11.26 6.50
C GLN A 42 -1.69 -11.02 6.77
N GLY A 43 -2.54 -11.84 6.16
CA GLY A 43 -3.99 -11.79 6.34
C GLY A 43 -4.45 -12.16 7.76
N ASP A 44 -5.65 -11.73 8.12
CA ASP A 44 -6.17 -11.75 9.50
C ASP A 44 -6.24 -13.16 10.11
N GLN A 45 -6.39 -14.21 9.29
CA GLN A 45 -6.39 -15.60 9.77
C GLN A 45 -5.05 -16.01 10.39
N VAL A 46 -3.94 -15.44 9.90
CA VAL A 46 -2.59 -15.70 10.40
C VAL A 46 -2.14 -14.59 11.34
N ASN A 47 -2.55 -13.34 11.06
CA ASN A 47 -2.16 -12.15 11.80
C ASN A 47 -3.39 -11.37 12.27
N PRO A 48 -4.12 -11.87 13.29
CA PRO A 48 -5.37 -11.26 13.76
C PRO A 48 -5.16 -9.91 14.44
N LEU A 49 -3.97 -9.66 14.96
CA LEU A 49 -3.57 -8.37 15.54
C LEU A 49 -3.19 -7.34 14.47
N LYS A 50 -3.18 -7.74 13.19
CA LYS A 50 -2.88 -6.89 12.03
C LYS A 50 -1.51 -6.21 12.11
N ALA A 51 -0.55 -6.84 12.80
CA ALA A 51 0.81 -6.32 12.94
C ALA A 51 1.46 -6.16 11.57
N SER A 52 2.14 -5.04 11.36
CA SER A 52 2.85 -4.71 10.13
C SER A 52 4.06 -5.62 9.92
N SER A 53 4.36 -5.94 8.66
CA SER A 53 5.64 -6.56 8.28
C SER A 53 6.79 -5.64 8.66
N GLY A 54 7.88 -6.20 9.18
CA GLY A 54 9.09 -5.43 9.49
C GLY A 54 9.88 -4.97 8.26
N CYS A 55 9.53 -5.41 7.04
CA CYS A 55 10.34 -5.12 5.85
C CYS A 55 9.58 -4.98 4.52
N GLN A 56 8.26 -5.21 4.51
CA GLN A 56 7.43 -5.09 3.30
C GLN A 56 6.50 -3.89 3.43
N PHE A 57 6.51 -3.05 2.39
CA PHE A 57 5.65 -1.88 2.27
C PHE A 57 5.13 -1.76 0.85
N TYR A 58 4.15 -0.89 0.65
CA TYR A 58 3.62 -0.54 -0.65
C TYR A 58 3.32 0.96 -0.72
N ILE A 59 3.34 1.50 -1.94
CA ILE A 59 2.87 2.84 -2.26
C ILE A 59 1.53 2.70 -2.96
N VAL A 60 0.52 3.42 -2.49
CA VAL A 60 -0.83 3.35 -3.05
C VAL A 60 -0.87 4.05 -4.40
N GLN A 61 -1.15 3.30 -5.47
CA GLN A 61 -1.54 3.88 -6.76
C GLN A 61 -3.06 4.08 -6.80
N GLY A 62 -3.81 3.00 -6.56
CA GLY A 62 -5.26 3.03 -6.35
C GLY A 62 -6.05 3.53 -7.56
N LYS A 63 -7.34 3.79 -7.33
CA LYS A 63 -8.25 4.36 -8.35
C LYS A 63 -9.16 5.42 -7.74
N LYS A 64 -9.86 6.15 -8.61
CA LYS A 64 -10.94 7.04 -8.19
C LYS A 64 -12.18 6.22 -7.84
N TRP A 65 -12.96 6.72 -6.89
CA TRP A 65 -14.16 6.06 -6.38
C TRP A 65 -15.37 6.95 -6.53
N THR A 66 -16.55 6.34 -6.69
CA THR A 66 -17.82 7.06 -6.66
C THR A 66 -18.32 7.17 -5.22
N ASP A 67 -19.29 8.06 -4.99
CA ASP A 67 -19.94 8.16 -3.67
C ASP A 67 -20.63 6.84 -3.29
N GLN A 68 -21.26 6.16 -4.25
CA GLN A 68 -21.90 4.86 -4.02
C GLN A 68 -20.90 3.77 -3.61
N ASP A 69 -19.72 3.72 -4.26
CA ASP A 69 -18.68 2.76 -3.87
C ASP A 69 -18.20 3.02 -2.44
N LEU A 70 -17.99 4.30 -2.10
CA LEU A 70 -17.51 4.70 -0.78
C LEU A 70 -18.55 4.39 0.31
N ASP A 71 -19.84 4.52 0.01
CA ASP A 71 -20.92 4.14 0.93
C ASP A 71 -20.93 2.63 1.18
N MET A 72 -20.78 1.82 0.12
CA MET A 72 -20.68 0.36 0.25
C MET A 72 -19.47 -0.06 1.09
N ILE A 73 -18.30 0.53 0.83
CA ILE A 73 -17.07 0.23 1.61
C ILE A 73 -17.22 0.68 3.06
N SER A 74 -17.80 1.85 3.31
CA SER A 74 -18.10 2.36 4.64
C SER A 74 -18.96 1.37 5.44
N MET A 75 -20.05 0.86 4.83
CA MET A 75 -20.93 -0.13 5.46
C MET A 75 -20.23 -1.46 5.71
N GLN A 76 -19.45 -1.95 4.75
CA GLN A 76 -18.75 -3.25 4.87
C GLN A 76 -17.66 -3.23 5.95
N ASN A 77 -16.90 -2.12 6.03
CA ASN A 77 -15.76 -2.02 6.94
C ASN A 77 -16.12 -1.34 8.27
N GLY A 78 -17.32 -0.78 8.41
CA GLY A 78 -17.73 -0.02 9.59
C GLY A 78 -16.94 1.27 9.78
N ILE A 79 -16.52 1.91 8.68
CA ILE A 79 -15.67 3.11 8.70
C ILE A 79 -16.43 4.30 8.14
N TYR A 80 -16.48 5.40 8.89
CA TYR A 80 -17.00 6.65 8.38
C TYR A 80 -15.94 7.41 7.57
N PHE A 81 -16.27 7.74 6.31
CA PHE A 81 -15.46 8.64 5.49
C PHE A 81 -15.99 10.07 5.56
N SER A 82 -15.18 10.98 6.12
CA SER A 82 -15.52 12.41 6.15
C SER A 82 -15.67 12.98 4.74
N PRO A 83 -16.43 14.08 4.54
CA PRO A 83 -16.59 14.68 3.21
C PRO A 83 -15.25 15.00 2.53
N ALA A 84 -14.27 15.54 3.27
CA ALA A 84 -12.93 15.81 2.74
C ALA A 84 -12.20 14.54 2.28
N LYS A 85 -12.30 13.44 3.04
CA LYS A 85 -11.71 12.15 2.68
C LYS A 85 -12.34 11.58 1.40
N ARG A 86 -13.66 11.69 1.28
CA ARG A 86 -14.41 11.26 0.08
C ARG A 86 -13.97 12.05 -1.15
N GLU A 87 -13.84 13.38 -1.04
CA GLU A 87 -13.38 14.21 -2.15
C GLU A 87 -11.97 13.81 -2.62
N ILE A 88 -11.08 13.44 -1.71
CA ILE A 88 -9.74 12.92 -2.08
C ILE A 88 -9.86 11.60 -2.85
N TYR A 89 -10.66 10.64 -2.37
CA TYR A 89 -10.86 9.36 -3.10
C TYR A 89 -11.57 9.54 -4.44
N LYS A 90 -12.41 10.55 -4.60
CA LYS A 90 -13.10 10.86 -5.86
C LYS A 90 -12.19 11.55 -6.88
N THR A 91 -11.29 12.43 -6.42
CA THR A 91 -10.50 13.30 -7.31
C THR A 91 -9.11 12.76 -7.57
N ILE A 92 -8.39 12.36 -6.52
CA ILE A 92 -7.00 11.89 -6.55
C ILE A 92 -6.97 10.36 -6.62
N GLY A 93 -7.88 9.70 -5.89
CA GLY A 93 -7.98 8.26 -5.82
C GLY A 93 -7.30 7.64 -4.61
N GLY A 94 -7.27 6.31 -4.57
CA GLY A 94 -6.68 5.53 -3.48
C GLY A 94 -7.32 4.15 -3.34
N THR A 95 -7.19 3.57 -2.15
CA THR A 95 -7.63 2.22 -1.80
C THR A 95 -8.39 2.21 -0.45
N PRO A 96 -9.60 2.81 -0.39
CA PRO A 96 -10.35 3.05 0.86
C PRO A 96 -10.67 1.79 1.67
N PHE A 97 -10.78 0.63 1.03
CA PHE A 97 -11.05 -0.63 1.74
C PHE A 97 -9.88 -1.12 2.61
N LEU A 98 -8.69 -0.54 2.49
CA LEU A 98 -7.53 -0.84 3.34
C LEU A 98 -7.47 0.05 4.60
N ASP A 99 -8.27 1.12 4.67
CA ASP A 99 -8.31 2.00 5.84
C ASP A 99 -8.64 1.22 7.12
N MET A 100 -7.99 1.59 8.22
CA MET A 100 -8.09 0.92 9.53
C MET A 100 -7.77 -0.58 9.51
N ASN A 101 -7.13 -1.07 8.44
CA ASN A 101 -6.70 -2.45 8.28
C ASN A 101 -5.20 -2.58 8.03
N TYR A 102 -4.55 -1.52 7.55
CA TYR A 102 -3.11 -1.45 7.29
C TYR A 102 -2.56 -0.11 7.79
N THR A 103 -1.37 -0.14 8.37
CA THR A 103 -0.68 1.06 8.89
C THR A 103 -0.17 1.91 7.73
N VAL A 104 -0.64 3.16 7.65
CA VAL A 104 -0.08 4.20 6.77
C VAL A 104 0.92 4.99 7.60
N PHE A 105 2.16 5.13 7.12
CA PHE A 105 3.24 5.76 7.88
C PHE A 105 4.02 6.82 7.09
N GLY A 106 3.59 7.12 5.87
CA GLY A 106 4.17 8.19 5.07
C GLY A 106 3.38 8.46 3.80
N GLU A 107 3.89 9.35 2.97
CA GLU A 107 3.33 9.66 1.67
C GLU A 107 4.38 10.16 0.69
N VAL A 108 4.09 10.00 -0.61
CA VAL A 108 4.87 10.56 -1.69
C VAL A 108 4.66 12.07 -1.73
N GLU A 109 5.70 12.83 -1.41
CA GLU A 109 5.69 14.29 -1.50
C GLU A 109 5.88 14.79 -2.94
N SER A 110 6.71 14.11 -3.74
CA SER A 110 6.99 14.45 -5.13
C SER A 110 7.16 13.19 -6.00
N GLY A 111 6.86 13.30 -7.29
CA GLY A 111 6.97 12.18 -8.24
C GLY A 111 5.78 11.23 -8.22
N LEU A 112 4.57 11.72 -7.96
CA LEU A 112 3.36 10.87 -7.99
C LEU A 112 3.10 10.24 -9.38
N ASP A 113 3.54 10.90 -10.46
CA ASP A 113 3.50 10.34 -11.81
C ASP A 113 4.45 9.14 -12.00
N VAL A 114 5.53 9.06 -11.21
CA VAL A 114 6.45 7.91 -11.22
C VAL A 114 5.75 6.68 -10.66
N VAL A 115 4.86 6.83 -9.67
CA VAL A 115 4.03 5.74 -9.16
C VAL A 115 3.19 5.11 -10.27
N ASP A 116 2.57 5.94 -11.13
CA ASP A 116 1.80 5.45 -12.28
C ASP A 116 2.67 4.75 -13.32
N LYS A 117 3.85 5.30 -13.61
CA LYS A 117 4.81 4.69 -14.54
C LYS A 117 5.23 3.30 -14.05
N ILE A 118 5.58 3.17 -12.77
CA ILE A 118 5.94 1.88 -12.15
C ILE A 118 4.76 0.91 -12.21
N ALA A 119 3.54 1.34 -11.86
CA ALA A 119 2.36 0.48 -11.89
C ALA A 119 1.99 -0.01 -13.31
N SER A 120 2.38 0.74 -14.35
CA SER A 120 2.10 0.44 -15.75
C SER A 120 3.10 -0.48 -16.45
N VAL A 121 4.23 -0.83 -15.80
CA VAL A 121 5.25 -1.68 -16.44
C VAL A 121 4.66 -3.07 -16.77
N PRO A 122 5.13 -3.73 -17.84
CA PRO A 122 4.71 -5.10 -18.15
C PRO A 122 5.01 -6.05 -16.98
N LYS A 123 4.03 -6.90 -16.65
CA LYS A 123 4.10 -7.85 -15.54
C LYS A 123 4.01 -9.29 -16.03
N ALA A 124 4.77 -10.17 -15.39
CA ALA A 124 4.65 -11.61 -15.46
C ALA A 124 3.50 -12.12 -14.55
N PRO A 125 3.17 -13.41 -14.57
CA PRO A 125 2.24 -13.99 -13.60
C PRO A 125 2.62 -13.69 -12.15
N GLY A 126 1.63 -13.46 -11.29
CA GLY A 126 1.85 -13.03 -9.90
C GLY A 126 2.14 -11.53 -9.74
N ASP A 127 1.80 -10.72 -10.74
CA ASP A 127 1.97 -9.26 -10.75
C ASP A 127 3.42 -8.75 -10.58
N ARG A 128 4.41 -9.62 -10.79
CA ARG A 128 5.83 -9.24 -10.77
C ARG A 128 6.20 -8.51 -12.09
N PRO A 129 6.88 -7.35 -12.06
CA PRO A 129 7.45 -6.75 -13.25
C PRO A 129 8.33 -7.72 -14.07
N ILE A 130 8.22 -7.69 -15.40
CA ILE A 130 9.07 -8.51 -16.29
C ILE A 130 10.54 -8.06 -16.20
N GLY A 131 10.77 -6.75 -16.18
CA GLY A 131 12.08 -6.15 -15.91
C GLY A 131 12.11 -5.62 -14.48
N ASP A 132 13.23 -5.80 -13.79
CA ASP A 132 13.38 -5.37 -12.41
C ASP A 132 13.30 -3.84 -12.28
N VAL A 133 12.48 -3.36 -11.34
CA VAL A 133 12.38 -1.95 -10.96
C VAL A 133 13.11 -1.78 -9.63
N HIS A 134 14.36 -1.35 -9.69
CA HIS A 134 15.20 -1.20 -8.50
C HIS A 134 14.87 0.10 -7.74
N MET A 135 14.87 0.00 -6.42
CA MET A 135 14.80 1.15 -5.52
C MET A 135 16.20 1.51 -5.03
N TYR A 136 16.49 2.80 -5.04
CA TYR A 136 17.67 3.39 -4.41
C TYR A 136 17.20 4.29 -3.27
N MET A 137 17.89 4.26 -2.14
CA MET A 137 17.56 5.07 -0.99
C MET A 137 18.74 5.93 -0.59
N GLU A 138 18.46 7.20 -0.31
CA GLU A 138 19.37 8.15 0.28
C GLU A 138 18.70 8.74 1.52
N LEU A 139 19.45 8.82 2.61
CA LEU A 139 18.98 9.50 3.81
C LEU A 139 19.27 11.00 3.65
N VAL A 140 18.21 11.79 3.46
CA VAL A 140 18.30 13.25 3.49
C VAL A 140 18.44 13.67 4.95
N LYS A 141 19.54 14.37 5.27
CA LYS A 141 19.84 14.90 6.61
C LYS A 141 19.43 16.36 6.74
#